data_AF-A0A9E2LAJ6-F1
#
_entry.id   AF-A0A9E2LAJ6-F1
#
_cell.length_a   1.000
_cell.length_b   1.000
_cell.length_c   1.000
_cell.angle_alpha   90.00
_cell.angle_beta   90.00
_cell.angle_gamma   90.00
#
_symmetry.space_group_name_H-M   'P 1'
#
loop_
_entity.id
_entity.type
_entity.pdbx_description
1 polymer ?
#
loop_
_entity_poly.entity_id
_entity_poly.type
_entity_poly.pdbx_seq_one_letter_code
_entity_poly.pdbx_strand_id
1 'polypeptide(L)'
;MKKLFFLAACVSLMAASCTGNKNNNDNSAAAERDSLQRIIDNKDQELNEIMGTFNEIQDGFRRINEAEGRIAVADGNPESASNKEAIRENMEFIQSTMAQNRDMIAKLKDKLRTSSINADKLKETIDKLTQDLETQKQRIQELEIQLAEKDIVIAQQDEAINSLNNDVENLAAENNSKSQTVAAQDKQLNTAWFVFGTKSELKEQKILQNGDVLKSGNFNKDYFTKIDIRYDKVIKLYSKSAKLLTNHPAGSYKLIKDTKGQYMVEITNPTEFWSVSKYLVIQVR
;
A
#
# COMPACT_ATOMS: atom_id res chain seq x y z
N MET A 1 -38.02 -76.91 75.50
CA MET A 1 -38.66 -77.60 74.36
C MET A 1 -39.96 -76.89 74.00
N LYS A 2 -40.03 -76.49 72.71
CA LYS A 2 -41.19 -76.53 71.81
C LYS A 2 -42.37 -75.59 72.12
N LYS A 3 -42.53 -74.51 71.34
CA LYS A 3 -43.24 -74.41 70.03
C LYS A 3 -44.77 -74.35 70.29
N LEU A 4 -45.55 -73.42 69.74
CA LEU A 4 -45.91 -73.25 68.32
C LEU A 4 -46.85 -72.01 68.23
N PHE A 5 -46.71 -71.13 67.22
CA PHE A 5 -47.63 -70.95 66.06
C PHE A 5 -49.08 -70.55 66.43
N PHE A 6 -49.83 -69.70 65.74
CA PHE A 6 -49.71 -68.80 64.58
C PHE A 6 -51.10 -68.12 64.55
N LEU A 7 -51.21 -66.81 64.35
CA LEU A 7 -52.51 -66.14 64.21
C LEU A 7 -52.72 -65.73 62.74
N ALA A 8 -53.89 -66.05 62.22
CA ALA A 8 -54.35 -65.73 60.87
C ALA A 8 -55.22 -64.46 60.84
N ALA A 9 -55.24 -63.85 59.65
CA ALA A 9 -56.33 -63.06 59.06
C ALA A 9 -56.65 -61.64 59.60
N CYS A 10 -56.08 -60.65 58.89
CA CYS A 10 -56.76 -59.58 58.14
C CYS A 10 -58.09 -58.96 58.62
N VAL A 11 -58.06 -57.61 58.65
CA VAL A 11 -59.12 -56.64 58.22
C VAL A 11 -60.25 -56.49 59.26
N SER A 12 -60.58 -55.32 59.82
CA SER A 12 -60.68 -53.97 59.27
C SER A 12 -61.04 -52.93 60.36
N LEU A 13 -60.90 -51.65 59.96
CA LEU A 13 -61.69 -50.47 60.34
C LEU A 13 -61.31 -49.63 61.57
N MET A 14 -61.41 -48.33 61.31
CA MET A 14 -60.90 -47.18 62.03
C MET A 14 -61.72 -46.82 63.27
N ALA A 15 -61.07 -45.97 64.08
CA ALA A 15 -61.61 -44.96 64.99
C ALA A 15 -62.07 -45.43 66.37
N ALA A 16 -61.26 -45.15 67.38
CA ALA A 16 -61.56 -44.13 68.41
C ALA A 16 -60.43 -44.00 69.45
N SER A 17 -59.88 -42.79 69.54
CA SER A 17 -59.49 -42.09 70.77
C SER A 17 -58.37 -42.64 71.68
N CYS A 18 -57.20 -42.01 71.53
CA CYS A 18 -56.38 -41.34 72.55
C CYS A 18 -55.94 -42.10 73.81
N THR A 19 -54.63 -42.30 73.98
CA THR A 19 -53.82 -41.56 74.97
C THR A 19 -52.33 -41.91 74.88
N GLY A 20 -51.47 -40.89 74.91
CA GLY A 20 -50.08 -41.01 75.37
C GLY A 20 -48.99 -41.08 74.31
N ASN A 21 -48.35 -39.94 74.07
CA ASN A 21 -46.96 -39.78 73.61
C ASN A 21 -46.71 -39.64 72.09
N LYS A 22 -47.17 -38.54 71.51
CA LYS A 22 -46.56 -37.92 70.32
C LYS A 22 -46.20 -36.47 70.63
N ASN A 23 -45.15 -35.99 69.97
CA ASN A 23 -44.74 -34.60 69.79
C ASN A 23 -43.72 -34.01 70.78
N ASN A 24 -42.44 -34.29 70.51
CA ASN A 24 -41.43 -33.20 70.53
C ASN A 24 -40.23 -33.47 69.60
N ASN A 25 -39.91 -34.72 69.27
CA ASN A 25 -38.80 -35.05 68.36
C ASN A 25 -39.10 -34.94 66.84
N ASP A 26 -40.36 -35.03 66.40
CA ASP A 26 -40.70 -34.95 64.96
C ASP A 26 -40.67 -33.50 64.43
N ASN A 27 -41.03 -32.50 65.26
CA ASN A 27 -41.03 -31.09 64.86
C ASN A 27 -39.62 -30.48 64.83
N SER A 28 -38.71 -30.90 65.72
CA SER A 28 -37.32 -30.47 65.70
C SER A 28 -36.56 -31.03 64.51
N ALA A 29 -36.79 -32.31 64.16
CA ALA A 29 -36.20 -32.94 62.99
C ALA A 29 -36.73 -32.38 61.65
N ALA A 30 -37.97 -31.87 61.62
CA ALA A 30 -38.51 -31.15 60.47
C ALA A 30 -37.89 -29.76 60.34
N ALA A 31 -37.79 -29.00 61.44
CA ALA A 31 -37.16 -27.68 61.45
C ALA A 31 -35.67 -27.71 61.09
N GLU A 32 -34.94 -28.72 61.57
CA GLU A 32 -33.54 -28.96 61.18
C GLU A 32 -33.43 -29.28 59.68
N ARG A 33 -34.30 -30.15 59.15
CA ARG A 33 -34.34 -30.44 57.71
C ARG A 33 -34.62 -29.21 56.87
N ASP A 34 -35.60 -28.40 57.24
CA ASP A 34 -35.91 -27.14 56.56
C ASP A 34 -34.74 -26.16 56.61
N SER A 35 -34.01 -26.11 57.73
CA SER A 35 -32.83 -25.26 57.87
C SER A 35 -31.67 -25.72 56.99
N LEU A 36 -31.44 -27.04 56.90
CA LEU A 36 -30.41 -27.62 56.04
C LEU A 36 -30.75 -27.43 54.57
N GLN A 37 -32.03 -27.56 54.19
CA GLN A 37 -32.48 -27.33 52.83
C GLN A 37 -32.20 -25.89 52.38
N ARG A 38 -32.50 -24.89 53.22
CA ARG A 38 -32.17 -23.48 52.89
C ARG A 38 -30.68 -23.24 52.73
N ILE A 39 -29.82 -23.90 53.52
CA ILE A 39 -28.37 -23.77 53.38
C ILE A 39 -27.90 -24.38 52.06
N ILE A 40 -28.45 -25.55 51.69
CA ILE A 40 -28.16 -26.21 50.41
C ILE A 40 -28.60 -25.31 49.26
N ASP A 41 -29.84 -24.81 49.28
CA ASP A 41 -30.38 -23.93 48.24
C ASP A 41 -29.53 -22.66 48.06
N ASN A 42 -29.09 -22.05 49.17
CA ASN A 42 -28.18 -20.89 49.14
C ASN A 42 -26.80 -21.24 48.54
N LYS A 43 -26.24 -22.40 48.87
CA LYS A 43 -24.96 -22.85 48.31
C LYS A 43 -25.08 -23.18 46.83
N ASP A 44 -26.18 -23.80 46.41
CA ASP A 44 -26.45 -24.11 45.02
C ASP A 44 -26.60 -22.83 44.19
N GLN A 45 -27.29 -21.81 44.73
CA GLN A 45 -27.36 -20.51 44.08
C GLN A 45 -25.97 -19.87 43.92
N GLU A 46 -25.17 -19.86 45.00
CA GLU A 46 -23.81 -19.28 44.97
C GLU A 46 -22.91 -20.00 43.94
N LEU A 47 -22.98 -21.34 43.89
CA LEU A 47 -22.26 -22.14 42.90
C LEU A 47 -22.70 -21.84 41.48
N ASN A 48 -24.01 -21.70 41.24
CA ASN A 48 -24.55 -21.38 39.92
C ASN A 48 -24.07 -20.00 39.45
N GLU A 49 -24.04 -19.00 40.33
CA GLU A 49 -23.52 -17.66 40.00
C GLU A 49 -22.01 -17.68 39.69
N ILE A 50 -21.23 -18.45 40.45
CA ILE A 50 -19.80 -18.64 40.21
C ILE A 50 -19.56 -19.31 38.86
N MET A 51 -20.31 -20.38 38.55
CA MET A 51 -20.22 -21.08 37.28
C MET A 51 -20.66 -20.21 36.10
N GLY A 52 -21.69 -19.38 36.28
CA GLY A 52 -22.12 -18.39 35.29
C GLY A 52 -21.00 -17.40 34.98
N THR A 53 -20.43 -16.78 36.00
CA THR A 53 -19.32 -15.82 35.86
C THR A 53 -18.08 -16.48 35.23
N PHE A 54 -17.80 -17.74 35.61
CA PHE A 54 -16.71 -18.52 35.01
C PHE A 54 -16.90 -18.73 33.50
N ASN A 55 -18.10 -19.12 33.08
CA ASN A 55 -18.43 -19.31 31.67
C ASN A 55 -18.32 -17.99 30.88
N GLU A 56 -18.75 -16.87 31.47
CA GLU A 56 -18.60 -15.54 30.86
C GLU A 56 -17.13 -15.16 30.66
N ILE A 57 -16.26 -15.41 31.64
CA ILE A 57 -14.81 -15.15 31.50
C ILE A 57 -14.20 -16.01 30.39
N GLN A 58 -14.54 -17.30 30.35
CA GLN A 58 -14.07 -18.21 29.29
C GLN A 58 -14.53 -17.77 27.90
N ASP A 59 -15.79 -17.34 27.78
CA ASP A 59 -16.32 -16.77 26.54
C ASP A 59 -15.55 -15.50 26.15
N GLY A 60 -15.26 -14.63 27.12
CA GLY A 60 -14.44 -13.43 26.94
C GLY A 60 -13.06 -13.75 26.37
N PHE A 61 -12.35 -14.75 26.93
CA PHE A 61 -11.05 -15.18 26.40
C PHE A 61 -11.15 -15.73 24.97
N ARG A 62 -12.19 -16.51 24.66
CA ARG A 62 -12.42 -17.00 23.30
C ARG A 62 -12.57 -15.83 22.31
N ARG A 63 -13.39 -14.83 22.68
CA ARG A 63 -13.63 -13.65 21.84
C ARG A 63 -12.38 -12.78 21.69
N ILE A 64 -11.56 -12.66 22.74
CA ILE A 64 -10.24 -11.99 22.67
C ILE A 64 -9.35 -12.71 21.64
N ASN A 65 -9.23 -14.04 21.72
CA ASN A 65 -8.41 -14.81 20.78
C ASN A 65 -8.91 -14.70 19.33
N GLU A 66 -10.23 -14.71 19.12
CA GLU A 66 -10.81 -14.49 17.79
C GLU A 66 -10.49 -13.09 17.24
N ALA A 67 -10.58 -12.05 18.09
CA ALA A 67 -10.23 -10.68 17.71
C ALA A 67 -8.75 -10.52 17.40
N GLU A 68 -7.85 -11.13 18.20
CA GLU A 68 -6.42 -11.18 17.90
C GLU A 68 -6.13 -11.88 16.56
N GLY A 69 -6.83 -12.98 16.27
CA GLY A 69 -6.70 -13.67 14.98
C GLY A 69 -7.09 -12.78 13.81
N ARG A 70 -8.11 -11.94 13.96
CA ARG A 70 -8.51 -10.94 12.93
C ARG A 70 -7.44 -9.86 12.76
N ILE A 71 -6.84 -9.40 13.86
CA ILE A 71 -5.72 -8.44 13.82
C ILE A 71 -4.54 -9.05 13.05
N ALA A 72 -4.18 -10.30 13.31
CA ALA A 72 -3.08 -10.97 12.61
C ALA A 72 -3.32 -11.07 11.09
N VAL A 73 -4.57 -11.29 10.65
CA VAL A 73 -4.91 -11.30 9.22
C VAL A 73 -4.84 -9.90 8.61
N ALA A 74 -5.39 -8.89 9.29
CA ALA A 74 -5.38 -7.51 8.81
C ALA A 74 -3.95 -6.93 8.76
N ASP A 75 -3.10 -7.32 9.71
CA ASP A 75 -1.68 -6.96 9.82
C ASP A 75 -0.81 -7.57 8.70
N GLY A 76 -1.32 -8.54 7.95
CA GLY A 76 -0.69 -9.04 6.73
C GLY A 76 -0.72 -8.04 5.56
N ASN A 77 -1.60 -7.03 5.60
CA ASN A 77 -1.65 -5.95 4.62
C ASN A 77 -2.10 -4.62 5.29
N PRO A 78 -1.23 -4.01 6.11
CA PRO A 78 -1.58 -2.85 6.93
C PRO A 78 -1.71 -1.55 6.13
N GLU A 79 -1.31 -1.52 4.85
CA GLU A 79 -1.37 -0.32 4.01
C GLU A 79 -2.80 0.05 3.58
N SER A 80 -3.74 -0.90 3.61
CA SER A 80 -5.13 -0.58 3.29
C SER A 80 -5.81 0.14 4.47
N ALA A 81 -6.50 1.26 4.20
CA ALA A 81 -7.24 2.01 5.21
C ALA A 81 -8.18 1.06 5.99
N SER A 82 -8.99 0.29 5.28
CA SER A 82 -9.92 -0.68 5.86
C SER A 82 -9.26 -1.65 6.86
N ASN A 83 -8.01 -2.06 6.65
CA ASN A 83 -7.32 -2.94 7.58
C ASN A 83 -6.80 -2.18 8.81
N LYS A 84 -6.37 -0.92 8.68
CA LYS A 84 -6.02 -0.06 9.82
C LYS A 84 -7.21 0.18 10.73
N GLU A 85 -8.38 0.48 10.16
CA GLU A 85 -9.61 0.62 10.94
C GLU A 85 -9.99 -0.69 11.63
N ALA A 86 -9.93 -1.82 10.92
CA ALA A 86 -10.22 -3.13 11.50
C ALA A 86 -9.28 -3.49 12.67
N ILE A 87 -7.98 -3.20 12.56
CA ILE A 87 -7.01 -3.42 13.64
C ILE A 87 -7.40 -2.59 14.88
N ARG A 88 -7.74 -1.32 14.68
CA ARG A 88 -8.15 -0.41 15.77
C ARG A 88 -9.40 -0.91 16.49
N GLU A 89 -10.45 -1.24 15.75
CA GLU A 89 -11.71 -1.71 16.32
C GLU A 89 -11.53 -3.01 17.12
N ASN A 90 -10.75 -3.96 16.59
CA ASN A 90 -10.48 -5.21 17.31
C ASN A 90 -9.63 -4.97 18.56
N MET A 91 -8.70 -4.00 18.55
CA MET A 91 -7.91 -3.66 19.73
C MET A 91 -8.74 -3.02 20.84
N GLU A 92 -9.61 -2.07 20.50
CA GLU A 92 -10.55 -1.47 21.45
C GLU A 92 -11.49 -2.54 22.05
N PHE A 93 -11.98 -3.46 21.21
CA PHE A 93 -12.78 -4.59 21.64
C PHE A 93 -12.04 -5.51 22.64
N ILE A 94 -10.79 -5.86 22.34
CA ILE A 94 -9.95 -6.68 23.22
C ILE A 94 -9.74 -5.99 24.56
N GLN A 95 -9.35 -4.71 24.56
CA GLN A 95 -9.09 -3.95 25.79
C GLN A 95 -10.33 -3.89 26.68
N SER A 96 -11.51 -3.62 26.10
CA SER A 96 -12.79 -3.64 26.82
C SER A 96 -13.09 -5.02 27.41
N THR A 97 -12.91 -6.09 26.63
CA THR A 97 -13.20 -7.46 27.09
C THR A 97 -12.22 -7.91 28.18
N MET A 98 -10.95 -7.53 28.08
CA MET A 98 -9.93 -7.76 29.11
C MET A 98 -10.28 -7.07 30.42
N ALA A 99 -10.78 -5.83 30.37
CA ALA A 99 -11.24 -5.11 31.56
C ALA A 99 -12.45 -5.80 32.21
N GLN A 100 -13.43 -6.23 31.41
CA GLN A 100 -14.58 -6.99 31.90
C GLN A 100 -14.17 -8.30 32.56
N ASN A 101 -13.29 -9.08 31.93
CA ASN A 101 -12.77 -10.33 32.49
C ASN A 101 -12.02 -10.09 33.81
N ARG A 102 -11.22 -9.01 33.89
CA ARG A 102 -10.53 -8.62 35.12
C ARG A 102 -11.51 -8.37 36.27
N ASP A 103 -12.57 -7.62 36.01
CA ASP A 103 -13.59 -7.30 37.01
C ASP A 103 -14.37 -8.55 37.44
N MET A 104 -14.70 -9.43 36.51
CA MET A 104 -15.36 -10.71 36.80
C MET A 104 -14.47 -11.64 37.63
N ILE A 105 -13.18 -11.74 37.32
CA ILE A 105 -12.20 -12.50 38.12
C ILE A 105 -12.10 -11.92 39.53
N ALA A 106 -12.06 -10.59 39.67
CA ALA A 106 -12.05 -9.93 40.98
C ALA A 106 -13.31 -10.24 41.79
N LYS A 107 -14.49 -10.23 41.15
CA LYS A 107 -15.76 -10.63 41.78
C LYS A 107 -15.74 -12.10 42.21
N LEU A 108 -15.23 -13.01 41.37
CA LEU A 108 -15.08 -14.43 41.72
C LEU A 108 -14.15 -14.62 42.92
N LYS A 109 -13.03 -13.89 42.97
CA LYS A 109 -12.11 -13.91 44.11
C LYS A 109 -12.77 -13.46 45.41
N ASP A 110 -13.54 -12.37 45.36
CA ASP A 110 -14.23 -11.87 46.56
C ASP A 110 -15.34 -12.82 47.01
N LYS A 111 -16.19 -13.31 46.09
CA LYS A 111 -17.22 -14.31 46.38
C LYS A 111 -16.63 -15.56 47.02
N LEU A 112 -15.53 -16.09 46.49
CA LEU A 112 -14.86 -17.27 47.05
C LEU A 112 -14.34 -17.02 48.47
N ARG A 113 -13.87 -15.81 48.78
CA ARG A 113 -13.37 -15.43 50.10
C ARG A 113 -14.49 -15.29 51.14
N THR A 114 -15.66 -14.81 50.71
CA THR A 114 -16.84 -14.62 51.60
C THR A 114 -17.71 -15.85 51.71
N SER A 115 -17.58 -16.80 50.78
CA SER A 115 -18.34 -18.03 50.75
C SER A 115 -17.95 -18.98 51.89
N SER A 116 -18.92 -19.76 52.37
CA SER A 116 -18.65 -20.91 53.26
C SER A 116 -18.20 -22.17 52.50
N ILE A 117 -17.97 -22.05 51.19
CA ILE A 117 -17.53 -23.12 50.30
C ILE A 117 -15.99 -23.16 50.29
N ASN A 118 -15.41 -24.08 51.05
CA ASN A 118 -13.99 -24.43 50.92
C ASN A 118 -13.80 -25.31 49.67
N ALA A 119 -13.56 -24.67 48.53
CA ALA A 119 -13.28 -25.36 47.27
C ALA A 119 -11.89 -24.96 46.74
N ASP A 120 -10.85 -25.67 47.21
CA ASP A 120 -9.46 -25.47 46.76
C ASP A 120 -9.34 -25.51 45.23
N LYS A 121 -10.12 -26.38 44.58
CA LYS A 121 -10.15 -26.51 43.12
C LYS A 121 -10.71 -25.27 42.40
N LEU A 122 -11.67 -24.58 43.02
CA LEU A 122 -12.23 -23.34 42.46
C LEU A 122 -11.22 -22.19 42.61
N LYS A 123 -10.49 -22.16 43.74
CA LYS A 123 -9.38 -21.23 43.93
C LYS A 123 -8.29 -21.42 42.87
N GLU A 124 -7.85 -22.66 42.65
CA GLU A 124 -6.88 -23.02 41.61
C GLU A 124 -7.35 -22.58 40.21
N THR A 125 -8.64 -22.77 39.93
CA THR A 125 -9.23 -22.35 38.65
C THR A 125 -9.20 -20.83 38.48
N ILE A 126 -9.57 -20.06 39.51
CA ILE A 126 -9.53 -18.59 39.48
C ILE A 126 -8.10 -18.06 39.37
N ASP A 127 -7.14 -18.72 40.04
CA ASP A 127 -5.72 -18.39 39.93
C ASP A 127 -5.23 -18.63 38.49
N LYS A 128 -5.67 -19.71 37.85
CA LYS A 128 -5.39 -19.96 36.43
C LYS A 128 -5.99 -18.89 35.51
N LEU A 129 -7.26 -18.50 35.70
CA LEU A 129 -7.85 -17.39 34.93
C LEU A 129 -7.09 -16.08 35.11
N THR A 130 -6.59 -15.82 36.32
CA THR A 130 -5.77 -14.64 36.60
C THR A 130 -4.45 -14.70 35.84
N GLN A 131 -3.81 -15.88 35.81
CA GLN A 131 -2.58 -16.08 35.06
C GLN A 131 -2.79 -15.96 33.55
N ASP A 132 -3.89 -16.53 33.03
CA ASP A 132 -4.27 -16.41 31.61
C ASP A 132 -4.51 -14.93 31.25
N LEU A 133 -5.17 -14.16 32.13
CA LEU A 133 -5.38 -12.72 31.96
C LEU A 133 -4.06 -11.95 31.90
N GLU A 134 -3.12 -12.20 32.81
CA GLU A 134 -1.82 -11.50 32.79
C GLU A 134 -0.98 -11.90 31.57
N THR A 135 -1.05 -13.15 31.13
CA THR A 135 -0.40 -13.62 29.89
C THR A 135 -0.99 -12.89 28.68
N GLN A 136 -2.31 -12.82 28.58
CA GLN A 136 -2.99 -12.12 27.50
C GLN A 136 -2.63 -10.63 27.49
N LYS A 137 -2.56 -10.00 28.67
CA LYS A 137 -2.17 -8.59 28.80
C LYS A 137 -0.76 -8.33 28.27
N GLN A 138 0.20 -9.20 28.56
CA GLN A 138 1.55 -9.09 27.99
C GLN A 138 1.53 -9.22 26.47
N ARG A 139 0.73 -10.15 25.95
CA ARG A 139 0.58 -10.34 24.50
C ARG A 139 -0.01 -9.11 23.81
N ILE A 140 -1.01 -8.48 24.40
CA ILE A 140 -1.60 -7.24 23.88
C ILE A 140 -0.60 -6.08 23.90
N GLN A 141 0.18 -5.93 24.97
CA GLN A 141 1.23 -4.91 25.02
C GLN A 141 2.28 -5.11 23.93
N GLU A 142 2.68 -6.36 23.66
CA GLU A 142 3.60 -6.66 22.57
C GLU A 142 3.01 -6.31 21.20
N LEU A 143 1.74 -6.65 20.97
CA LEU A 143 1.03 -6.28 19.74
C LEU A 143 0.92 -4.76 19.56
N GLU A 144 0.63 -4.01 20.62
CA GLU A 144 0.58 -2.53 20.57
C GLU A 144 1.93 -1.92 20.18
N ILE A 145 3.04 -2.45 20.69
CA ILE A 145 4.39 -2.00 20.34
C ILE A 145 4.67 -2.30 18.86
N GLN A 146 4.38 -3.51 18.40
CA GLN A 146 4.62 -3.90 16.99
C GLN A 146 3.81 -3.05 16.01
N LEU A 147 2.55 -2.73 16.35
CA LEU A 147 1.71 -1.87 15.53
C LEU A 147 2.27 -0.44 15.47
N ALA A 148 2.72 0.11 16.60
CA ALA A 148 3.33 1.45 16.62
C ALA A 148 4.64 1.53 15.82
N GLU A 149 5.48 0.50 15.89
CA GLU A 149 6.70 0.42 15.07
C GLU A 149 6.36 0.37 13.58
N LYS A 150 5.36 -0.43 13.19
CA LYS A 150 4.91 -0.51 11.79
C LYS A 150 4.32 0.80 11.28
N ASP A 151 3.56 1.52 12.09
CA ASP A 151 3.00 2.83 11.70
C ASP A 151 4.10 3.85 11.37
N ILE A 152 5.22 3.84 12.11
CA ILE A 152 6.39 4.68 11.82
C ILE A 152 7.03 4.27 10.49
N VAL A 153 7.17 2.97 10.24
CA VAL A 153 7.74 2.46 8.99
C VAL A 153 6.87 2.82 7.79
N ILE A 154 5.54 2.69 7.90
CA ILE A 154 4.59 3.07 6.85
C ILE A 154 4.72 4.57 6.54
N ALA A 155 4.77 5.43 7.57
CA ALA A 155 4.94 6.86 7.36
C ALA A 155 6.26 7.21 6.65
N GLN A 156 7.36 6.52 6.98
CA GLN A 156 8.65 6.70 6.29
C GLN A 156 8.61 6.21 4.84
N GLN A 157 7.91 5.10 4.57
CA GLN A 157 7.71 4.59 3.21
C GLN A 157 6.85 5.54 2.38
N ASP A 158 5.79 6.12 2.95
CA ASP A 158 4.96 7.13 2.30
C ASP A 158 5.79 8.37 1.91
N GLU A 159 6.67 8.84 2.80
CA GLU A 159 7.60 9.95 2.50
C GLU A 159 8.57 9.59 1.37
N ALA A 160 9.16 8.39 1.42
CA ALA A 160 10.08 7.91 0.39
C ALA A 160 9.40 7.75 -0.99
N ILE A 161 8.17 7.23 -1.03
CA ILE A 161 7.36 7.09 -2.25
C ILE A 161 7.04 8.47 -2.82
N ASN A 162 6.63 9.43 -1.98
CA ASN A 162 6.35 10.79 -2.43
C ASN A 162 7.60 11.47 -3.00
N SER A 163 8.77 11.31 -2.36
CA SER A 163 10.04 11.80 -2.89
C SER A 163 10.37 11.16 -4.23
N LEU A 164 10.24 9.83 -4.35
CA LEU A 164 10.54 9.12 -5.59
C LEU A 164 9.60 9.53 -6.72
N ASN A 165 8.31 9.74 -6.44
CA ASN A 165 7.36 10.23 -7.43
C ASN A 165 7.74 11.62 -7.95
N ASN A 166 8.13 12.53 -7.06
CA ASN A 166 8.62 13.86 -7.45
C ASN A 166 9.90 13.76 -8.30
N ASP A 167 10.84 12.88 -7.94
CA ASP A 167 12.06 12.66 -8.72
C ASP A 167 11.75 12.11 -10.12
N VAL A 168 10.82 11.17 -10.23
CA VAL A 168 10.37 10.61 -11.52
C VAL A 168 9.75 11.69 -12.39
N GLU A 169 8.88 12.54 -11.84
CA GLU A 169 8.26 13.64 -12.59
C GLU A 169 9.29 14.66 -13.07
N ASN A 170 10.22 15.05 -12.19
CA ASN A 170 11.31 15.97 -12.50
C ASN A 170 12.24 15.42 -13.59
N LEU A 171 12.66 14.15 -13.47
CA LEU A 171 13.51 13.49 -14.46
C LEU A 171 12.79 13.34 -15.81
N ALA A 172 11.49 13.04 -15.81
CA ALA A 172 10.71 12.97 -17.04
C ALA A 172 10.64 14.33 -17.74
N ALA A 173 10.42 15.41 -16.99
CA ALA A 173 10.40 16.77 -17.50
C ALA A 173 11.77 17.20 -18.06
N GLU A 174 12.85 16.95 -17.31
CA GLU A 174 14.22 17.25 -17.75
C GLU A 174 14.56 16.48 -19.02
N ASN A 175 14.25 15.19 -19.08
CA ASN A 175 14.56 14.35 -20.23
C ASN A 175 13.80 14.80 -21.49
N ASN A 176 12.54 15.22 -21.36
CA ASN A 176 11.77 15.78 -22.47
C ASN A 176 12.40 17.10 -22.96
N SER A 177 12.74 18.01 -22.06
CA SER A 177 13.42 19.28 -22.38
C SER A 177 14.76 19.05 -23.09
N LYS A 178 15.56 18.10 -22.59
CA LYS A 178 16.84 17.74 -23.18
C LYS A 178 16.66 17.11 -24.57
N SER A 179 15.67 16.25 -24.74
CA SER A 179 15.34 15.64 -26.04
C SER A 179 14.93 16.69 -27.07
N GLN A 180 14.12 17.68 -26.69
CA GLN A 180 13.75 18.80 -27.56
C GLN A 180 14.97 19.65 -27.93
N THR A 181 15.85 19.93 -26.97
CA THR A 181 17.09 20.68 -27.20
C THR A 181 18.02 19.95 -28.16
N VAL A 182 18.22 18.64 -27.96
CA VAL A 182 19.02 17.79 -28.85
C VAL A 182 18.43 17.77 -30.26
N ALA A 183 17.11 17.61 -30.40
CA ALA A 183 16.45 17.64 -31.70
C ALA A 183 16.60 19.00 -32.41
N ALA A 184 16.49 20.11 -31.67
CA ALA A 184 16.68 21.45 -32.21
C ALA A 184 18.14 21.68 -32.65
N GLN A 185 19.11 21.28 -31.83
CA GLN A 185 20.54 21.37 -32.16
C GLN A 185 20.91 20.48 -33.35
N ASP A 186 20.41 19.25 -33.41
CA ASP A 186 20.61 18.34 -34.55
C ASP A 186 20.07 18.98 -35.85
N LYS A 187 18.86 19.54 -35.81
CA LYS A 187 18.29 20.25 -36.96
C LYS A 187 19.14 21.46 -37.37
N GLN A 188 19.66 22.22 -36.41
CA GLN A 188 20.51 23.38 -36.69
C GLN A 188 21.85 22.98 -37.30
N LEU A 189 22.52 21.96 -36.74
CA LEU A 189 23.81 21.46 -37.23
C LEU A 189 23.73 20.94 -38.67
N ASN A 190 22.61 20.28 -38.99
CA ASN A 190 22.37 19.69 -40.30
C ASN A 190 21.66 20.62 -41.30
N THR A 191 21.34 21.86 -40.92
CA THR A 191 20.79 22.84 -41.85
C THR A 191 21.89 23.48 -42.68
N ALA A 192 21.72 23.50 -44.00
CA ALA A 192 22.50 24.33 -44.91
C ALA A 192 21.57 25.05 -45.90
N TRP A 193 22.16 25.96 -46.67
CA TRP A 193 21.44 26.81 -47.61
C TRP A 193 22.18 26.84 -48.94
N PHE A 194 21.45 26.72 -50.05
CA PHE A 194 22.06 26.86 -51.37
C PHE A 194 21.25 27.80 -52.28
N VAL A 195 21.93 28.38 -53.25
CA VAL A 195 21.33 29.17 -54.31
C VAL A 195 22.13 28.99 -55.60
N PHE A 196 21.43 29.00 -56.73
CA PHE A 196 22.05 29.16 -58.03
C PHE A 196 21.31 30.22 -58.85
N GLY A 197 22.03 31.01 -59.62
CA GLY A 197 21.44 32.09 -60.41
C GLY A 197 22.43 32.72 -61.37
N THR A 198 21.93 33.50 -62.31
CA THR A 198 22.74 34.32 -63.19
C THR A 198 23.47 35.41 -62.40
N LYS A 199 24.53 35.96 -63.00
CA LYS A 199 25.30 37.05 -62.35
C LYS A 199 24.43 38.26 -61.99
N SER A 200 23.39 38.54 -62.79
CA SER A 200 22.47 39.65 -62.55
C SER A 200 21.55 39.38 -61.36
N GLU A 201 20.93 38.20 -61.29
CA GLU A 201 20.07 37.80 -60.17
C GLU A 201 20.85 37.78 -58.84
N LEU A 202 22.06 37.20 -58.82
CA LEU A 202 22.89 37.17 -57.62
C LEU A 202 23.31 38.57 -57.15
N LYS A 203 23.46 39.54 -58.06
CA LYS A 203 23.75 40.94 -57.72
C LYS A 203 22.52 41.64 -57.15
N GLU A 204 21.36 41.46 -57.78
CA GLU A 204 20.09 42.04 -57.35
C GLU A 204 19.72 41.59 -55.93
N GLN A 205 19.95 40.31 -55.64
CA GLN A 205 19.72 39.73 -54.31
C GLN A 205 20.82 40.05 -53.29
N LYS A 206 21.78 40.92 -53.66
CA LYS A 206 22.92 41.33 -52.83
C LYS A 206 23.85 40.19 -52.40
N ILE A 207 23.78 39.04 -53.08
CA ILE A 207 24.58 37.84 -52.80
C ILE A 207 25.99 37.98 -53.41
N LEU A 208 26.11 38.63 -54.56
CA LEU A 208 27.37 38.92 -55.25
C LEU A 208 27.55 40.44 -55.44
N GLN A 209 28.56 41.04 -54.83
CA GLN A 209 28.82 42.49 -54.90
C GLN A 209 30.30 42.74 -55.21
N ASN A 210 30.60 43.43 -56.31
CA ASN A 210 31.98 43.79 -56.71
C ASN A 210 32.98 42.61 -56.75
N GLY A 211 32.49 41.38 -56.97
CA GLY A 211 33.31 40.16 -56.98
C GLY A 211 33.33 39.41 -55.64
N ASP A 212 32.84 40.02 -54.57
CA ASP A 212 32.71 39.43 -53.25
C ASP A 212 31.36 38.71 -53.08
N VAL A 213 31.39 37.56 -52.43
CA VAL A 213 30.25 36.66 -52.23
C VAL A 213 29.92 36.63 -50.74
N LEU A 214 28.67 36.95 -50.38
CA LEU A 214 28.15 36.92 -48.99
C LEU A 214 28.86 37.85 -47.95
N LYS A 215 29.83 38.68 -48.35
CA LYS A 215 30.61 39.51 -47.42
C LYS A 215 29.83 40.66 -46.77
N SER A 216 28.76 41.16 -47.40
CA SER A 216 28.06 42.34 -46.91
C SER A 216 27.18 42.09 -45.68
N GLY A 217 26.96 40.83 -45.28
CA GLY A 217 26.07 40.43 -44.17
C GLY A 217 24.57 40.68 -44.41
N ASN A 218 24.23 41.63 -45.29
CA ASN A 218 22.88 42.08 -45.66
C ASN A 218 22.42 41.53 -47.03
N PHE A 219 22.74 40.27 -47.34
CA PHE A 219 22.25 39.59 -48.54
C PHE A 219 20.86 39.01 -48.30
N ASN A 220 20.07 38.82 -49.35
CA ASN A 220 18.74 38.24 -49.21
C ASN A 220 18.83 36.74 -48.84
N LYS A 221 18.62 36.42 -47.56
CA LYS A 221 18.62 35.05 -47.05
C LYS A 221 17.42 34.23 -47.54
N ASP A 222 16.30 34.88 -47.83
CA ASP A 222 15.07 34.21 -48.30
C ASP A 222 15.20 33.72 -49.73
N TYR A 223 16.17 34.23 -50.48
CA TYR A 223 16.50 33.75 -51.82
C TYR A 223 17.29 32.41 -51.81
N PHE A 224 17.67 31.92 -50.62
CA PHE A 224 18.30 30.62 -50.48
C PHE A 224 17.29 29.51 -50.24
N THR A 225 17.53 28.37 -50.87
CA THR A 225 16.82 27.13 -50.55
C THR A 225 17.47 26.48 -49.33
N LYS A 226 16.68 26.29 -48.27
CA LYS A 226 17.08 25.57 -47.06
C LYS A 226 17.04 24.06 -47.32
N ILE A 227 18.08 23.35 -46.88
CA ILE A 227 18.23 21.89 -47.03
C ILE A 227 18.70 21.22 -45.74
N ASP A 228 18.46 19.91 -45.63
CA ASP A 228 19.09 19.04 -44.63
C ASP A 228 20.22 18.26 -45.29
N ILE A 229 21.44 18.51 -44.85
CA ILE A 229 22.66 18.00 -45.50
C ILE A 229 22.77 16.47 -45.48
N ARG A 230 21.98 15.78 -44.64
CA ARG A 230 21.98 14.31 -44.55
C ARG A 230 21.23 13.68 -45.72
N TYR A 231 20.21 14.36 -46.24
CA TYR A 231 19.31 13.83 -47.25
C TYR A 231 19.50 14.51 -48.61
N ASP A 232 19.69 15.84 -48.63
CA ASP A 232 19.80 16.65 -49.86
C ASP A 232 21.23 16.66 -50.41
N LYS A 233 21.63 15.55 -51.04
CA LYS A 233 23.00 15.36 -51.57
C LYS A 233 23.17 15.75 -53.03
N VAL A 234 22.08 16.00 -53.76
CA VAL A 234 22.14 16.32 -55.20
C VAL A 234 21.37 17.59 -55.48
N ILE A 235 22.07 18.60 -55.99
CA ILE A 235 21.49 19.90 -56.35
C ILE A 235 21.50 20.04 -57.88
N LYS A 236 20.30 20.09 -58.48
CA LYS A 236 20.13 20.26 -59.93
C LYS A 236 20.14 21.74 -60.28
N LEU A 237 21.01 22.14 -61.21
CA LEU A 237 21.21 23.55 -61.56
C LEU A 237 20.44 23.99 -62.81
N TYR A 238 19.92 23.03 -63.58
CA TYR A 238 19.15 23.25 -64.80
C TYR A 238 19.84 24.14 -65.85
N SER A 239 21.17 24.27 -65.80
CA SER A 239 21.98 25.03 -66.75
C SER A 239 23.14 24.20 -67.29
N LYS A 240 23.57 24.49 -68.52
CA LYS A 240 24.75 23.90 -69.17
C LYS A 240 26.07 24.57 -68.72
N SER A 241 26.01 25.56 -67.83
CA SER A 241 27.16 26.26 -67.26
C SER A 241 26.99 26.41 -65.75
N ALA A 242 28.01 26.05 -64.99
CA ALA A 242 28.00 26.19 -63.53
C ALA A 242 29.39 26.60 -63.02
N LYS A 243 29.43 27.62 -62.18
CA LYS A 243 30.63 28.06 -61.47
C LYS A 243 30.32 28.25 -59.99
N LEU A 244 30.94 27.48 -59.12
CA LEU A 244 30.84 27.68 -57.67
C LEU A 244 31.53 29.00 -57.30
N LEU A 245 30.86 29.79 -56.47
CA LEU A 245 31.35 31.07 -55.97
C LEU A 245 31.76 31.02 -54.50
N THR A 246 31.21 30.10 -53.71
CA THR A 246 31.62 29.81 -52.33
C THR A 246 32.68 28.72 -52.30
N ASN A 247 33.54 28.75 -51.28
CA ASN A 247 34.62 27.77 -51.12
C ASN A 247 34.11 26.53 -50.36
N HIS A 248 34.28 25.36 -50.96
CA HIS A 248 33.96 24.06 -50.37
C HIS A 248 35.13 23.10 -50.65
N PRO A 249 35.52 22.23 -49.69
CA PRO A 249 36.71 21.38 -49.86
C PRO A 249 36.65 20.53 -51.13
N ALA A 250 37.74 20.53 -51.90
CA ALA A 250 37.87 19.68 -53.08
C ALA A 250 37.79 18.20 -52.68
N GLY A 251 37.07 17.38 -53.44
CA GLY A 251 36.85 15.95 -53.12
C GLY A 251 35.58 15.67 -52.31
N SER A 252 34.99 16.67 -51.66
CA SER A 252 33.72 16.56 -50.94
C SER A 252 32.47 16.63 -51.84
N TYR A 253 32.65 16.92 -53.13
CA TYR A 253 31.60 17.00 -54.15
C TYR A 253 32.12 16.74 -55.57
N LYS A 254 31.19 16.51 -56.50
CA LYS A 254 31.42 16.38 -57.94
C LYS A 254 30.43 17.26 -58.72
N LEU A 255 30.90 17.86 -59.82
CA LEU A 255 30.02 18.44 -60.82
C LEU A 255 29.80 17.41 -61.93
N ILE A 256 28.58 16.90 -62.01
CA ILE A 256 28.16 15.93 -63.02
C ILE A 256 27.15 16.57 -63.97
N LYS A 257 26.98 15.97 -65.16
CA LYS A 257 25.95 16.38 -66.11
C LYS A 257 24.85 15.33 -66.13
N ASP A 258 23.61 15.78 -66.22
CA ASP A 258 22.47 14.91 -66.45
C ASP A 258 22.36 14.47 -67.92
N THR A 259 21.32 13.69 -68.24
CA THR A 259 21.04 13.20 -69.60
C THR A 259 20.75 14.32 -70.61
N LYS A 260 20.44 15.53 -70.15
CA LYS A 260 20.20 16.73 -70.97
C LYS A 260 21.44 17.63 -71.07
N GLY A 261 22.56 17.23 -70.47
CA GLY A 261 23.81 17.99 -70.43
C GLY A 261 23.78 19.16 -69.44
N GLN A 262 22.80 19.23 -68.54
CA GLN A 262 22.69 20.23 -67.48
C GLN A 262 23.51 19.80 -66.26
N TYR A 263 24.16 20.75 -65.59
CA TYR A 263 24.99 20.46 -64.42
C TYR A 263 24.15 20.16 -63.18
N MET A 264 24.65 19.23 -62.37
CA MET A 264 24.21 18.93 -61.01
C MET A 264 25.44 18.88 -60.10
N VAL A 265 25.27 19.34 -58.86
CA VAL A 265 26.27 19.17 -57.80
C VAL A 265 25.89 17.92 -57.02
N GLU A 266 26.75 16.92 -57.05
CA GLU A 266 26.64 15.71 -56.22
C GLU A 266 27.59 15.85 -55.04
N ILE A 267 27.04 15.92 -53.82
CA ILE A 267 27.78 16.05 -52.58
C ILE A 267 28.11 14.63 -52.08
N THR A 268 29.38 14.27 -52.13
CA THR A 268 29.88 12.94 -51.75
C THR A 268 30.20 12.84 -50.26
N ASN A 269 30.63 13.94 -49.64
CA ASN A 269 30.85 14.05 -48.20
C ASN A 269 30.18 15.32 -47.65
N PRO A 270 28.92 15.26 -47.19
CA PRO A 270 28.19 16.44 -46.73
C PRO A 270 28.86 17.16 -45.56
N THR A 271 29.37 16.43 -44.56
CA THR A 271 30.00 17.05 -43.39
C THR A 271 31.22 17.88 -43.79
N GLU A 272 32.07 17.33 -44.65
CA GLU A 272 33.25 18.02 -45.15
C GLU A 272 32.88 19.16 -46.11
N PHE A 273 31.93 18.94 -47.02
CA PHE A 273 31.47 19.96 -47.97
C PHE A 273 30.94 21.21 -47.26
N TRP A 274 30.14 21.02 -46.20
CA TRP A 274 29.53 22.11 -45.43
C TRP A 274 30.37 22.57 -44.22
N SER A 275 31.64 22.15 -44.12
CA SER A 275 32.52 22.48 -42.99
C SER A 275 33.04 23.92 -43.02
N VAL A 276 33.30 24.46 -44.21
CA VAL A 276 33.84 25.82 -44.41
C VAL A 276 32.73 26.87 -44.46
N SER A 277 31.61 26.53 -45.08
CA SER A 277 30.44 27.42 -45.22
C SER A 277 29.17 26.58 -45.24
N LYS A 278 28.14 27.04 -44.51
CA LYS A 278 26.76 26.51 -44.59
C LYS A 278 25.95 27.10 -45.75
N TYR A 279 26.54 28.01 -46.51
CA TYR A 279 25.95 28.62 -47.70
C TYR A 279 26.71 28.20 -48.95
N LEU A 280 25.98 27.72 -49.96
CA LEU A 280 26.48 27.39 -51.29
C LEU A 280 25.91 28.37 -52.31
N VAL A 281 26.79 29.04 -53.06
CA VAL A 281 26.39 29.96 -54.12
C VAL A 281 26.99 29.50 -55.45
N ILE A 282 26.14 29.32 -56.46
CA ILE A 282 26.54 28.87 -57.79
C ILE A 282 26.08 29.87 -58.84
N GLN A 283 27.00 30.33 -59.67
CA GLN A 283 26.67 31.13 -60.83
C GLN A 283 26.38 30.24 -62.03
N VAL A 284 25.21 30.43 -62.65
CA VAL A 284 24.83 29.77 -63.91
C VAL A 284 24.75 30.76 -65.08
N ARG A 285 24.71 30.25 -66.30
CA ARG A 285 24.55 31.03 -67.55
C ARG A 285 23.62 30.33 -68.52
#